data_AF-A0AAF0ZPZ6-F1
#
_entry.id   AF-A0AAF0ZPZ6-F1
#
_cell.length_a   1.000
_cell.length_b   1.000
_cell.length_c   1.000
_cell.angle_alpha   90.00
_cell.angle_beta   90.00
_cell.angle_gamma   90.00
#
_symmetry.space_group_name_H-M   'P 1'
#
loop_
_entity.id
_entity.type
_entity.pdbx_description
1 polymer ?
#
loop_
_entity_poly.entity_id
_entity_poly.type
_entity_poly.pdbx_seq_one_letter_code
_entity_poly.pdbx_strand_id
1 'polypeptide(L)' 'MPIPECKREMIAMYFVIGISKTLGKYDSIWVIVHRLTKSAHFIPVRV' A
#
# COMPACT_ATOMS: atom_id res chain seq x y z
N MET A 1 -5.45 -25.93 -17.01
CA MET A 1 -4.89 -24.67 -17.56
C MET A 1 -4.52 -23.80 -16.36
N PRO A 2 -3.26 -23.75 -15.89
CA PRO A 2 -2.93 -22.81 -14.82
C PRO A 2 -3.03 -21.40 -15.40
N ILE A 3 -3.73 -20.52 -14.70
CA ILE A 3 -3.79 -19.11 -15.02
C ILE A 3 -2.34 -18.60 -14.99
N PRO A 4 -1.83 -17.93 -16.04
CA PRO A 4 -0.49 -17.40 -16.00
C PRO A 4 -0.47 -16.36 -14.87
N GLU A 5 0.39 -16.56 -13.86
CA GLU A 5 0.63 -15.59 -12.79
C GLU A 5 1.03 -14.27 -13.44
N CYS A 6 0.06 -13.38 -13.61
CA CYS A 6 0.31 -12.09 -14.20
C CYS A 6 1.15 -11.31 -13.18
N LYS A 7 2.21 -10.65 -13.65
CA LYS A 7 3.18 -9.82 -12.88
C LYS A 7 2.56 -8.86 -11.83
N ARG A 8 1.26 -8.66 -11.89
CA ARG A 8 0.43 -7.87 -10.97
C ARG A 8 0.24 -8.52 -9.60
N GLU A 9 0.31 -9.85 -9.47
CA GLU A 9 0.14 -10.54 -8.18
C GLU A 9 1.28 -10.30 -7.18
N MET A 10 2.39 -9.73 -7.65
CA MET A 10 3.60 -9.51 -6.88
C MET A 10 3.60 -8.17 -6.13
N ILE A 11 2.87 -7.16 -6.63
CA ILE A 11 2.81 -5.81 -6.05
C ILE A 11 1.36 -5.39 -5.87
N ALA A 12 0.94 -5.22 -4.62
CA ALA A 12 -0.38 -4.69 -4.28
C ALA A 12 -0.25 -3.26 -3.74
N MET A 13 -1.19 -2.39 -4.11
CA MET A 13 -1.23 -0.99 -3.68
C MET A 13 -2.57 -0.73 -3.01
N TYR A 14 -2.56 -0.22 -1.78
CA TYR A 14 -3.76 0.11 -1.01
C TYR A 14 -3.71 1.56 -0.56
N PHE A 15 -4.87 2.20 -0.50
CA PHE A 15 -5.00 3.55 0.03
C PHE A 15 -5.96 3.54 1.21
N VAL A 16 -5.49 4.06 2.35
CA VAL A 16 -6.26 4.14 3.59
C VAL A 16 -6.48 5.61 3.92
N ILE A 17 -7.74 5.98 4.14
CA ILE A 17 -8.19 7.33 4.49
C ILE A 17 -8.95 7.33 5.81
N GLY A 18 -9.07 8.49 6.44
CA GLY A 18 -9.87 8.64 7.66
C GLY A 18 -9.17 8.11 8.92
N ILE A 19 -7.84 8.06 8.90
CA ILE A 19 -7.07 7.78 10.12
C ILE A 19 -6.99 9.03 11.00
N SER A 20 -6.88 8.82 12.32
CA SER A 20 -6.64 9.91 13.26
C SER A 20 -5.41 10.70 12.85
N LYS A 21 -5.57 12.02 12.69
CA LYS A 21 -4.49 12.91 12.24
C LYS A 21 -3.27 12.72 13.13
N THR A 22 -2.15 12.34 12.52
CA THR A 22 -0.86 12.29 13.22
C THR A 22 -0.39 13.72 13.53
N LEU A 23 0.64 13.86 14.38
CA LEU A 23 1.24 15.17 14.70
C LEU A 23 1.66 15.97 13.46
N GLY A 24 1.99 15.28 12.36
CA GLY A 24 2.33 15.87 11.05
C GLY A 24 1.13 16.27 10.18
N LYS A 25 -0.11 16.18 10.68
CA LYS A 25 -1.36 16.44 9.94
C LYS A 25 -1.58 15.51 8.73
N TYR A 26 -0.97 14.33 8.71
CA TYR A 26 -1.32 13.28 7.75
C TYR A 26 -2.60 12.58 8.22
N ASP A 27 -3.55 12.43 7.30
CA ASP A 27 -4.87 11.81 7.53
C ASP A 27 -5.12 10.59 6.63
N SER A 28 -4.12 10.25 5.80
CA SER A 28 -4.18 9.19 4.81
C SER A 28 -2.82 8.50 4.65
N ILE A 29 -2.81 7.26 4.20
CA ILE A 29 -1.58 6.48 3.95
C ILE A 29 -1.73 5.66 2.67
N TRP A 30 -0.71 5.70 1.81
CA TRP A 30 -0.51 4.72 0.74
C TRP A 30 0.33 3.56 1.25
N VAL A 31 -0.13 2.34 1.00
CA VAL A 31 0.56 1.10 1.37
C VAL A 31 0.91 0.33 0.10
N ILE A 32 2.21 0.16 -0.14
CA ILE A 32 2.74 -0.66 -1.22
C ILE A 32 3.23 -1.97 -0.62
N VAL A 33 2.60 -3.08 -0.98
CA VAL A 33 2.96 -4.42 -0.50
C VAL A 33 3.63 -5.18 -1.64
N HIS A 34 4.89 -5.55 -1.45
CA HIS A 34 5.63 -6.37 -2.39
C HIS A 34 5.72 -7.80 -1.84
N ARG A 35 4.93 -8.72 -2.42
CA ARG A 35 4.78 -10.10 -1.91
C ARG A 35 6.05 -10.93 -2.10
N LEU A 36 6.88 -10.63 -3.10
CA LEU A 36 8.14 -11.35 -3.35
C LEU A 36 9.22 -11.02 -2.30
N THR A 37 9.40 -9.74 -1.98
CA THR A 37 10.38 -9.29 -0.99
C THR A 37 9.80 -9.29 0.43
N LYS A 38 8.52 -9.67 0.57
CA LYS A 38 7.76 -9.61 1.82
C LYS A 38 7.85 -8.23 2.49
N SER A 39 7.99 -7.17 1.71
CA SER A 39 8.14 -5.80 2.21
C SER A 39 6.83 -5.02 2.06
N ALA A 40 6.60 -4.10 2.99
CA ALA A 40 5.53 -3.12 2.92
C ALA A 40 6.11 -1.72 3.11
N HIS A 41 5.76 -0.81 2.20
CA HIS A 41 6.15 0.58 2.26
C HIS A 41 4.92 1.43 2.58
N PHE A 42 5.04 2.27 3.62
CA PHE A 42 3.99 3.18 4.06
C PHE A 42 4.39 4.60 3.70
N ILE A 43 3.57 5.25 2.90
CA ILE A 43 3.80 6.63 2.47
C ILE A 43 2.67 7.47 3.08
N PRO A 44 2.95 8.28 4.12
CA PRO A 44 1.95 9.16 4.69
C PRO A 44 1.57 10.25 3.69
N VAL A 45 0.27 10.46 3.54
CA VAL A 45 -0.30 11.48 2.64
C VAL A 45 -1.19 12.40 3.46
N ARG A 46 -1.13 13.69 3.12
CA ARG A 46 -2.04 14.70 3.62
C ARG A 46 -2.90 15.10 2.43
N VAL A 47 -4.18 14.75 2.50
CA VAL A 47 -5.17 15.17 1.51
C VAL A 47 -5.68 16.57 1.84
#